data_AF-A0A7R7TD20-F1
#
_entry.id   AF-A0A7R7TD20-F1
#
_cell.length_a   1.000
_cell.length_b   1.000
_cell.length_c   1.000
_cell.angle_alpha   90.00
_cell.angle_beta   90.00
_cell.angle_gamma   90.00
#
_symmetry.space_group_name_H-M   'P 1'
#
loop_
_entity.id
_entity.type
_entity.pdbx_description
1 polymer ?
#
loop_
_entity_poly.entity_id
_entity_poly.type
_entity_poly.pdbx_seq_one_letter_code
_entity_poly.pdbx_strand_id
1 'polypeptide(L)'
;MNAWQALRPHLPALVAKLRALKPPRLRVVVEGEVAYWGLLLPPEEELRAHARAWGGVSSWEEWLLERLGFLEEAFPQAVEVELWGVWAGNPPRLERLARVWDRARREVRNA
;
A
#
# COMPACT_ATOMS: atom_id res chain seq x y z
N MET A 1 -9.23 9.72 -12.93
CA MET A 1 -8.14 9.29 -12.03
C MET A 1 -8.77 8.85 -10.72
N ASN A 2 -8.27 7.84 -10.01
CA ASN A 2 -8.71 7.47 -8.66
C ASN A 2 -7.52 7.58 -7.68
N ALA A 3 -7.75 7.39 -6.38
CA ALA A 3 -6.69 7.52 -5.38
C ALA A 3 -5.53 6.53 -5.57
N TRP A 4 -5.79 5.34 -6.13
CA TRP A 4 -4.76 4.35 -6.45
C TRP A 4 -3.82 4.85 -7.55
N GLN A 5 -4.39 5.38 -8.63
CA GLN A 5 -3.61 5.96 -9.74
C GLN A 5 -2.79 7.16 -9.28
N ALA A 6 -3.33 7.98 -8.39
CA ALA A 6 -2.61 9.09 -7.77
C ALA A 6 -1.48 8.63 -6.83
N LEU A 7 -1.55 7.41 -6.29
CA LEU A 7 -0.49 6.83 -5.43
C LEU A 7 0.71 6.30 -6.23
N ARG A 8 0.50 5.82 -7.47
CA ARG A 8 1.55 5.18 -8.30
C ARG A 8 2.82 6.04 -8.48
N PRO A 9 2.76 7.36 -8.75
CA PRO A 9 3.96 8.19 -8.87
C PRO A 9 4.79 8.30 -7.59
N HIS A 10 4.19 8.01 -6.43
CA HIS A 10 4.84 8.07 -5.12
C HIS A 10 5.45 6.73 -4.68
N LEU A 11 5.34 5.68 -5.50
CA LEU A 11 5.85 4.34 -5.18
C LEU A 11 7.34 4.32 -4.78
N PRO A 12 8.26 4.99 -5.49
CA PRO A 12 9.68 4.96 -5.11
C PRO A 12 9.92 5.54 -3.70
N ALA A 13 9.25 6.63 -3.35
CA ALA A 13 9.36 7.25 -2.03
C ALA A 13 8.74 6.37 -0.94
N LEU A 14 7.62 5.73 -1.23
CA LEU A 14 6.97 4.80 -0.33
C LEU A 14 7.84 3.56 -0.06
N VAL A 15 8.46 2.99 -1.10
CA VAL A 15 9.41 1.87 -0.97
C VAL A 15 10.64 2.29 -0.15
N ALA A 16 11.18 3.49 -0.36
CA ALA A 16 12.25 4.01 0.48
C ALA A 16 11.85 4.09 1.96
N LYS A 17 10.63 4.55 2.25
CA LYS A 17 10.07 4.58 3.61
C LYS A 17 9.90 3.18 4.20
N LEU A 18 9.44 2.21 3.40
CA LEU A 18 9.37 0.80 3.82
C LEU A 18 10.74 0.24 4.18
N ARG A 19 11.80 0.58 3.43
CA ARG A 19 13.18 0.13 3.71
C ARG A 19 13.73 0.73 5.00
N ALA A 20 13.39 1.98 5.28
CA ALA A 20 13.80 2.65 6.50
C ALA A 20 13.09 2.09 7.74
N LEU A 21 11.77 1.88 7.64
CA LEU A 21 10.93 1.56 8.80
C LEU A 21 10.73 0.05 9.01
N LYS A 22 10.85 -0.75 7.95
CA LYS A 22 10.67 -2.20 7.92
C LYS A 22 9.45 -2.68 8.73
N PRO A 23 8.23 -2.18 8.45
CA PRO A 23 7.04 -2.68 9.11
C PRO A 23 6.82 -4.15 8.75
N PRO A 24 6.45 -5.02 9.71
CA PRO A 24 6.20 -6.43 9.40
C PRO A 24 4.90 -6.63 8.60
N ARG A 25 3.93 -5.72 8.72
CA ARG A 25 2.68 -5.76 7.97
C ARG A 25 2.27 -4.38 7.47
N LEU A 26 1.52 -4.39 6.38
CA LEU A 26 0.83 -3.22 5.84
C LEU A 26 -0.67 -3.33 6.06
N ARG A 27 -1.29 -2.22 6.47
CA ARG A 27 -2.73 -2.03 6.48
C ARG A 27 -3.10 -1.05 5.39
N VAL A 28 -4.22 -1.31 4.73
CA VAL A 28 -4.81 -0.45 3.72
C VAL A 28 -6.15 0.08 4.22
N VAL A 29 -6.30 1.39 4.15
CA VAL A 29 -7.53 2.10 4.52
C VAL A 29 -8.07 2.80 3.29
N VAL A 30 -9.36 2.63 3.00
CA VAL A 30 -10.08 3.30 1.91
C VAL A 30 -11.19 4.12 2.54
N GLU A 31 -11.14 5.43 2.33
CA GLU A 31 -12.18 6.36 2.82
C GLU A 31 -12.45 6.27 4.34
N GLY A 32 -11.42 5.94 5.12
CA GLY A 32 -11.51 5.79 6.58
C GLY A 32 -11.78 4.36 7.05
N GLU A 33 -12.22 3.49 6.16
CA GLU A 33 -12.53 2.09 6.45
C GLU A 33 -11.35 1.17 6.15
N VAL A 34 -11.13 0.16 6.99
CA VAL A 34 -10.06 -0.83 6.77
C VAL A 34 -10.47 -1.74 5.62
N ALA A 35 -9.86 -1.52 4.45
CA ALA A 35 -10.00 -2.40 3.29
C ALA A 35 -9.17 -3.69 3.42
N TYR A 36 -7.99 -3.59 4.03
CA TYR A 36 -7.14 -4.77 4.28
C TYR A 36 -6.33 -4.60 5.57
N TRP A 37 -6.42 -5.57 6.48
CA TRP A 37 -5.93 -5.41 7.85
C TRP A 37 -4.42 -5.60 8.03
N GLY A 38 -3.79 -6.55 7.32
CA GLY A 38 -2.43 -6.97 7.64
C GLY A 38 -1.74 -7.77 6.55
N LEU A 39 -1.40 -7.10 5.44
CA LEU A 39 -0.61 -7.66 4.36
C LEU A 39 0.81 -7.88 4.86
N LEU A 40 1.26 -9.13 4.93
CA LEU A 40 2.63 -9.44 5.33
C LEU A 40 3.59 -8.78 4.34
N LEU A 41 4.54 -7.98 4.84
CA LEU A 41 5.60 -7.44 4.00
C LEU A 41 6.67 -8.53 3.86
N PRO A 42 6.83 -9.14 2.66
CA PRO A 42 7.82 -10.19 2.48
C PRO A 42 9.24 -9.61 2.59
N PRO A 43 10.24 -10.32 3.13
CA PRO A 43 11.62 -9.91 3.01
C PRO A 43 12.02 -9.79 1.53
N GLU A 44 12.75 -8.72 1.16
CA GLU A 44 13.15 -8.54 -0.26
C GLU A 44 14.04 -9.69 -0.78
N GLU A 45 14.83 -10.32 0.08
CA GLU A 45 15.66 -11.46 -0.30
C GLU A 45 14.81 -12.67 -0.69
N GLU A 46 13.71 -12.92 0.02
CA GLU A 46 12.77 -13.99 -0.30
C GLU A 46 12.04 -13.70 -1.62
N LEU A 47 11.64 -12.45 -1.88
CA LEU A 47 11.08 -12.06 -3.18
C LEU A 47 12.07 -12.36 -4.32
N ARG A 48 13.34 -11.97 -4.16
CA ARG A 48 14.38 -12.25 -5.17
C ARG A 48 14.66 -13.74 -5.34
N ALA A 49 14.57 -14.53 -4.28
CA ALA A 49 14.77 -15.98 -4.34
C ALA A 49 13.59 -16.66 -5.05
N HIS A 50 12.36 -16.27 -4.70
CA HIS A 50 11.14 -16.75 -5.34
C HIS A 50 11.14 -16.44 -6.84
N ALA A 51 11.38 -15.18 -7.22
CA ALA A 51 11.43 -14.75 -8.61
C ALA A 51 12.47 -15.51 -9.45
N ARG A 52 13.62 -15.85 -8.87
CA ARG A 52 14.66 -16.65 -9.55
C ARG A 52 14.25 -18.08 -9.81
N ALA A 53 13.49 -18.69 -8.90
CA ALA A 53 13.11 -20.09 -9.02
C ALA A 53 11.77 -20.29 -9.76
N TRP A 54 10.85 -19.32 -9.72
CA TRP A 54 9.47 -19.47 -10.20
C TRP A 54 8.98 -18.32 -11.09
N GLY A 55 9.76 -17.25 -11.26
CA GLY A 55 9.32 -16.01 -11.90
C GLY A 55 8.45 -15.13 -10.99
N GLY A 56 7.96 -14.01 -11.51
CA GLY A 56 7.12 -13.05 -10.76
C GLY A 56 7.89 -11.86 -10.20
N VAL A 57 7.30 -11.19 -9.21
CA VAL A 57 7.83 -9.96 -8.60
C VAL A 57 9.12 -10.21 -7.81
N SER A 58 10.12 -9.35 -8.02
CA SER A 58 11.48 -9.51 -7.51
C SER A 58 11.92 -8.40 -6.56
N SER A 59 11.10 -7.36 -6.43
CA SER A 59 11.36 -6.20 -5.58
C SER A 59 10.10 -5.76 -4.83
N TRP A 60 10.28 -4.97 -3.76
CA TRP A 60 9.15 -4.34 -3.08
C TRP A 60 8.37 -3.37 -3.95
N GLU A 61 9.01 -2.74 -4.94
CA GLU A 61 8.30 -1.84 -5.85
C GLU A 61 7.34 -2.62 -6.74
N GLU A 62 7.82 -3.68 -7.39
CA GLU A 62 7.00 -4.57 -8.20
C GLU A 62 5.90 -5.24 -7.37
N TRP A 63 6.26 -5.79 -6.21
CA TRP A 63 5.30 -6.42 -5.30
C TRP A 63 4.22 -5.43 -4.86
N LEU A 64 4.60 -4.22 -4.45
CA LEU A 64 3.64 -3.22 -3.99
C LEU A 64 2.75 -2.74 -5.14
N LEU A 65 3.31 -2.51 -6.32
CA LEU A 65 2.53 -2.15 -7.51
C LEU A 65 1.48 -3.21 -7.84
N GLU A 66 1.86 -4.49 -7.81
CA GLU A 66 0.95 -5.61 -8.04
C GLU A 66 -0.16 -5.66 -6.98
N ARG A 67 0.19 -5.52 -5.69
CA ARG A 67 -0.80 -5.53 -4.60
C ARG A 67 -1.76 -4.35 -4.67
N LEU A 68 -1.28 -3.17 -5.06
CA LEU A 68 -2.14 -2.01 -5.31
C LEU A 68 -3.04 -2.21 -6.52
N GLY A 69 -2.59 -2.96 -7.55
CA GLY A 69 -3.44 -3.35 -8.68
C GLY A 69 -4.67 -4.14 -8.24
N PHE A 70 -4.49 -5.17 -7.42
CA PHE A 70 -5.62 -5.95 -6.88
C PHE A 70 -6.57 -5.11 -6.00
N LEU A 71 -6.03 -4.16 -5.24
CA LEU A 71 -6.85 -3.25 -4.42
C LEU A 71 -7.60 -2.22 -5.27
N GLU A 72 -7.00 -1.76 -6.36
CA GLU A 72 -7.69 -0.88 -7.33
C GLU A 72 -8.84 -1.60 -8.01
N GLU A 73 -8.68 -2.87 -8.38
CA GLU A 73 -9.77 -3.68 -8.94
C GLU A 73 -10.92 -3.87 -7.94
N ALA A 74 -10.60 -4.09 -6.66
CA ALA A 74 -11.60 -4.26 -5.61
C ALA A 74 -12.29 -2.95 -5.21
N PHE A 75 -11.57 -1.83 -5.25
CA PHE A 75 -12.06 -0.50 -4.86
C PHE A 75 -11.82 0.54 -5.96
N PRO A 76 -12.43 0.38 -7.15
CA PRO A 76 -12.08 1.17 -8.34
C PRO A 76 -12.47 2.65 -8.22
N GLN A 77 -13.41 2.97 -7.33
CA GLN A 77 -13.92 4.32 -7.10
C GLN A 77 -13.28 5.03 -5.91
N ALA A 78 -12.28 4.42 -5.25
CA ALA A 78 -11.67 4.98 -4.05
C ALA A 78 -11.20 6.44 -4.28
N VAL A 79 -11.75 7.35 -3.49
CA VAL A 79 -11.40 8.78 -3.52
C VAL A 79 -10.25 9.09 -2.57
N GLU A 80 -10.08 8.30 -1.51
CA GLU A 80 -9.01 8.44 -0.54
C GLU A 80 -8.46 7.07 -0.13
N VAL A 81 -7.13 6.96 -0.12
CA VAL A 81 -6.40 5.74 0.26
C VAL A 81 -5.30 6.10 1.25
N GLU A 82 -5.15 5.29 2.29
CA GLU A 82 -4.02 5.34 3.20
C GLU A 82 -3.32 3.99 3.30
N LEU A 83 -2.01 4.04 3.41
CA LEU A 83 -1.17 2.88 3.71
C LEU A 83 -0.49 3.08 5.06
N TRP A 84 -0.55 2.06 5.88
CA TRP A 84 -0.06 2.07 7.25
C TRP A 84 0.88 0.90 7.50
N GLY A 85 2.02 1.18 8.14
CA GLY A 85 2.85 0.14 8.75
C GLY A 85 2.23 -0.29 10.08
N VAL A 86 2.25 -1.60 10.34
CA VAL A 86 1.69 -2.21 11.56
C VAL A 86 2.78 -3.03 12.24
N TRP A 87 3.08 -2.73 13.50
CA TRP A 87 4.00 -3.49 14.35
C TRP A 87 3.26 -4.17 15.50
N ALA A 88 3.90 -5.19 16.09
CA ALA A 88 3.40 -5.84 17.29
C ALA A 88 3.26 -4.85 18.46
N GLY A 89 2.32 -5.12 19.36
CA GLY A 89 2.03 -4.30 20.54
C GLY A 89 0.60 -4.51 21.04
N ASN A 90 0.28 -3.97 22.22
CA ASN A 90 -1.08 -3.91 22.74
C ASN A 90 -1.40 -2.51 23.31
N PRO A 91 -2.08 -1.62 22.56
CA PRO A 91 -2.53 -1.83 21.18
C PRO A 91 -1.36 -1.86 20.18
N PRO A 92 -1.56 -2.41 18.95
CA PRO A 92 -0.54 -2.40 17.91
C PRO A 92 -0.06 -0.97 17.60
N ARG A 93 1.25 -0.81 17.38
CA ARG A 93 1.79 0.46 16.86
C ARG A 93 1.42 0.59 15.39
N LEU A 94 0.81 1.72 15.04
CA LEU A 94 0.44 2.09 13.67
C LEU A 94 1.22 3.33 13.25
N GLU A 95 1.76 3.32 12.03
CA GLU A 95 2.42 4.49 11.45
C GLU A 95 1.99 4.68 10.00
N ARG A 96 1.51 5.87 9.66
CA ARG A 96 1.03 6.18 8.31
C ARG A 96 2.21 6.34 7.36
N LEU A 97 2.24 5.52 6.33
CA LEU A 97 3.28 5.51 5.30
C LEU A 97 2.93 6.45 4.15
N ALA A 98 1.68 6.40 3.69
CA ALA A 98 1.16 7.27 2.64
C ALA A 98 -0.32 7.59 2.88
N ARG A 99 -0.75 8.74 2.37
CA ARG A 99 -2.16 9.12 2.21
C ARG A 99 -2.28 9.88 0.91
N VAL A 100 -3.21 9.44 0.07
CA VAL A 100 -3.46 10.05 -1.23
C VAL A 100 -4.96 10.20 -1.39
N TRP A 101 -5.40 11.32 -1.97
CA TRP A 101 -6.78 11.53 -2.32
C TRP A 101 -6.89 12.17 -3.70
N ASP A 102 -7.96 11.84 -4.42
CA ASP A 102 -8.36 12.59 -5.61
C ASP A 102 -9.08 13.86 -5.17
N ARG A 103 -8.41 15.01 -5.35
CA ARG A 103 -8.95 16.32 -4.99
C ARG A 103 -10.26 16.63 -5.70
N ALA A 104 -10.38 16.29 -6.98
CA ALA A 104 -11.55 16.61 -7.79
C ALA A 104 -12.78 15.78 -7.35
N ARG A 105 -12.57 14.49 -7.01
CA ARG A 105 -13.66 13.63 -6.54
C ARG A 105 -14.03 13.85 -5.07
N ARG A 106 -13.07 14.29 -4.25
CA ARG A 106 -13.31 14.60 -2.83
C ARG A 106 -14.27 15.78 -2.67
N GLU A 107 -14.17 16.79 -3.55
CA GLU A 107 -15.08 17.94 -3.53
C GLU A 107 -16.52 17.51 -3.88
N VAL A 108 -16.72 16.59 -4.83
CA VAL A 108 -18.04 16.03 -5.18
C VAL A 108 -18.67 15.24 -4.02
N ARG A 109 -17.89 14.52 -3.21
CA ARG A 109 -18.42 13.74 -2.07
C ARG A 109 -18.87 14.63 -0.90
N ASN A 110 -18.35 15.84 -0.79
CA ASN A 110 -18.66 16.77 0.30
C ASN A 110 -19.67 17.87 -0.11
N ALA A 111 -20.16 17.84 -1.36
CA ALA A 111 -21.18 18.73 -1.89
C ALA A 111 -22.55 18.05 -1.84
#